data_AF-A0A8J7FUS9-F1
#
_entry.id   AF-A0A8J7FUS9-F1
#
_cell.length_a   1.000
_cell.length_b   1.000
_cell.length_c   1.000
_cell.angle_alpha   90.00
_cell.angle_beta   90.00
_cell.angle_gamma   90.00
#
_symmetry.space_group_name_H-M   'P 1'
#
loop_
_entity.id
_entity.type
_entity.pdbx_description
1 polymer ?
#
loop_
_entity_poly.entity_id
_entity_poly.type
_entity_poly.pdbx_seq_one_letter_code
_entity_poly.pdbx_strand_id
1 'polypeptide(L)' 'AKLSKAGPARVRAVLYMAAIVAIRYNPHVKAVFERLIARGKRKMSALGAAMRKLVHLCFGVLKTQKRYQADYQNA' A
#
# COMPACT_ATOMS: atom_id res chain seq x y z
N ALA A 1 9.17 -8.27 -4.15
CA ALA A 1 8.03 -8.56 -5.05
C ALA A 1 8.00 -7.52 -6.17
N LYS A 2 8.03 -7.96 -7.44
CA LYS A 2 7.95 -7.10 -8.63
C LYS A 2 6.47 -7.00 -9.03
N LEU A 3 5.98 -5.79 -9.34
CA LEU A 3 4.61 -5.61 -9.82
C LEU A 3 4.48 -6.20 -11.24
N SER A 4 3.51 -7.10 -11.44
CA SER A 4 3.27 -7.73 -12.75
C SER A 4 2.93 -6.66 -13.80
N LYS A 5 3.49 -6.82 -15.00
CA LYS A 5 3.20 -5.97 -16.16
C LYS A 5 1.90 -6.34 -16.86
N ALA A 6 1.36 -7.53 -16.58
CA ALA A 6 0.16 -8.06 -17.22
C ALA A 6 -1.14 -7.31 -16.83
N GLY A 7 -1.14 -6.56 -15.73
CA GLY A 7 -2.34 -5.81 -15.31
C GLY A 7 -2.63 -4.57 -16.18
N PRO A 8 -3.82 -3.97 -16.09
CA PRO A 8 -4.14 -2.73 -16.81
C PRO A 8 -3.25 -1.56 -16.36
N ALA A 9 -2.69 -0.82 -17.33
CA ALA A 9 -1.82 0.33 -17.05
C ALA A 9 -2.55 1.44 -16.28
N ARG A 10 -3.81 1.71 -16.65
CA ARG A 10 -4.67 2.70 -15.99
C ARG A 10 -4.85 2.41 -14.49
N VAL A 11 -5.11 1.15 -14.13
CA VAL A 11 -5.30 0.74 -12.74
C VAL A 11 -4.00 0.93 -11.93
N ARG A 12 -2.84 0.61 -12.51
CA ARG A 12 -1.55 0.86 -11.86
C ARG A 12 -1.31 2.35 -11.61
N ALA A 13 -1.65 3.21 -12.56
CA ALA A 13 -1.50 4.66 -12.41
C ALA A 13 -2.39 5.23 -11.29
N VAL A 14 -3.65 4.80 -11.24
CA VAL A 14 -4.58 5.18 -10.15
C VAL A 14 -4.05 4.70 -8.81
N LEU A 15 -3.61 3.44 -8.73
CA LEU A 15 -3.09 2.86 -7.50
C LEU A 15 -1.78 3.53 -7.04
N TYR A 16 -0.94 3.97 -7.98
CA TYR A 16 0.27 4.74 -7.70
C TYR A 16 -0.08 6.06 -7.00
N MET A 17 -1.03 6.82 -7.55
CA MET A 17 -1.47 8.08 -6.95
C MET A 17 -2.15 7.87 -5.58
N ALA A 18 -2.98 6.83 -5.46
CA ALA A 18 -3.59 6.46 -4.19
C ALA A 18 -2.54 6.08 -3.13
N ALA A 19 -1.49 5.35 -3.52
CA ALA A 19 -0.40 4.99 -2.62
C ALA A 19 0.41 6.20 -2.14
N ILE A 20 0.66 7.21 -2.99
CA ILE A 20 1.33 8.45 -2.57
C ILE A 20 0.53 9.18 -1.49
N VAL A 21 -0.79 9.26 -1.64
CA VAL A 21 -1.66 9.85 -0.62
C VAL A 21 -1.69 8.99 0.64
N ALA A 22 -1.81 7.67 0.49
CA ALA A 22 -1.84 6.73 1.61
C ALA A 22 -0.55 6.75 2.44
N ILE A 23 0.63 6.94 1.84
CA ILE A 23 1.89 7.07 2.58
C ILE A 23 1.86 8.30 3.53
N ARG A 24 1.12 9.35 3.18
CA ARG A 24 1.02 10.57 4.01
C ARG A 24 0.03 10.40 5.17
N TYR A 25 -1.11 9.78 4.91
CA TYR A 25 -2.24 9.78 5.86
C TYR A 25 -2.55 8.43 6.50
N ASN A 26 -2.15 7.31 5.89
CA ASN A 26 -2.45 5.98 6.41
C ASN A 26 -1.21 5.42 7.16
N PRO A 27 -1.29 5.23 8.49
CA PRO A 27 -0.13 4.83 9.29
C PRO A 27 0.41 3.44 8.89
N HIS A 28 -0.45 2.49 8.51
CA HIS A 28 0.01 1.15 8.11
C HIS A 28 0.74 1.16 6.76
N VAL A 29 0.31 1.98 5.80
CA VAL A 29 0.98 2.11 4.51
C VAL A 29 2.29 2.89 4.68
N LYS A 30 2.26 3.98 5.45
CA LYS A 30 3.43 4.79 5.82
C LYS A 30 4.52 3.93 6.46
N ALA A 31 4.17 3.13 7.46
CA ALA A 31 5.11 2.26 8.17
C ALA A 31 5.81 1.25 7.25
N VAL A 32 5.11 0.70 6.24
CA VAL A 32 5.73 -0.20 5.25
C VAL A 32 6.72 0.56 4.37
N PHE A 33 6.34 1.75 3.91
CA PHE A 33 7.21 2.58 3.08
C PHE A 33 8.48 3.00 3.83
N GLU A 34 8.32 3.60 5.01
CA GLU A 34 9.43 4.09 5.84
C GLU A 34 10.38 2.97 6.24
N ARG A 35 9.85 1.80 6.65
CA ARG A 35 10.67 0.63 6.98
C ARG A 35 11.54 0.18 5.80
N LEU A 36 11.04 0.27 4.56
CA LEU A 36 11.80 -0.12 3.37
C LEU A 36 12.82 0.95 2.97
N ILE A 37 12.48 2.22 3.11
CA ILE A 37 13.43 3.32 2.90
C ILE A 37 14.57 3.25 3.91
N ALA A 38 14.27 3.03 5.20
CA ALA A 38 15.28 2.86 6.25
C ALA A 38 16.23 1.68 5.98
N ARG A 39 15.74 0.63 5.29
CA ARG A 39 16.56 -0.51 4.82
C ARG A 39 17.32 -0.23 3.52
N GLY A 40 17.40 1.02 3.08
CA GLY A 40 18.13 1.45 1.88
C GLY A 40 17.47 1.06 0.56
N LYS A 41 16.18 0.67 0.54
CA LYS A 41 15.51 0.33 -0.72
C LYS A 41 15.21 1.59 -1.53
N ARG A 42 15.32 1.47 -2.86
CA ARG A 42 14.94 2.54 -3.80
C ARG A 42 13.48 2.96 -3.58
N LYS A 43 13.23 4.28 -3.60
CA LYS A 43 11.89 4.88 -3.39
C LYS A 43 10.79 4.23 -4.23
N MET A 44 11.07 3.96 -5.51
CA MET A 44 10.09 3.30 -6.40
C MET A 44 9.75 1.87 -5.99
N SER A 45 10.72 1.12 -5.44
CA SER A 45 10.47 -0.23 -4.93
C SER A 45 9.67 -0.20 -3.62
N ALA A 46 9.98 0.74 -2.72
CA ALA A 46 9.21 0.96 -1.50
C ALA A 46 7.77 1.39 -1.81
N LEU A 47 7.57 2.25 -2.81
CA LEU A 47 6.26 2.67 -3.27
C LEU A 47 5.45 1.51 -3.87
N GLY A 48 6.08 0.61 -4.64
CA GLY A 48 5.42 -0.61 -5.10
C GLY A 48 4.95 -1.51 -3.96
N ALA A 49 5.72 -1.59 -2.86
CA ALA A 49 5.29 -2.32 -1.66
C ALA A 49 4.14 -1.61 -0.92
N ALA A 50 4.16 -0.28 -0.88
CA ALA A 50 3.07 0.53 -0.33
C ALA A 50 1.75 0.33 -1.11
N MET A 51 1.81 0.33 -2.45
CA MET A 51 0.68 0.00 -3.33
C MET A 51 0.08 -1.37 -2.99
N ARG A 52 0.92 -2.39 -2.80
CA ARG A 52 0.46 -3.74 -2.41
C ARG A 52 -0.22 -3.74 -1.05
N LYS A 53 0.37 -3.08 -0.04
CA LYS A 53 -0.24 -2.98 1.29
C LYS A 53 -1.61 -2.29 1.23
N LEU A 54 -1.73 -1.22 0.44
CA LEU A 54 -2.99 -0.50 0.25
C LEU A 54 -4.08 -1.41 -0.33
N VAL A 55 -3.79 -2.15 -1.41
CA VAL A 55 -4.74 -3.10 -2.01
C VAL A 55 -5.20 -4.16 -1.01
N HIS A 56 -4.27 -4.68 -0.19
CA HIS A 56 -4.60 -5.66 0.83
C HIS A 56 -5.53 -5.09 1.90
N LEU A 57 -5.34 -3.84 2.31
CA LEU A 57 -6.25 -3.17 3.25
C LEU A 57 -7.65 -3.01 2.65
N CYS A 58 -7.74 -2.53 1.41
CA CYS A 58 -9.02 -2.41 0.70
C CYS A 58 -9.73 -3.77 0.58
N PHE A 59 -9.00 -4.81 0.19
CA PHE A 59 -9.54 -6.15 0.09
C PHE A 59 -10.00 -6.70 1.45
N GLY A 60 -9.25 -6.44 2.53
CA GLY A 60 -9.65 -6.85 3.88
C GLY A 60 -10.97 -6.21 4.32
N VAL A 61 -11.14 -4.91 4.08
CA VAL A 61 -12.39 -4.18 4.35
C VAL A 61 -13.54 -4.78 3.54
N LEU A 62 -13.35 -4.97 2.24
CA LEU A 62 -14.36 -5.55 1.35
C LEU A 62 -14.71 -6.99 1.72
N LYS A 63 -13.75 -7.80 2.16
CA LYS A 63 -13.99 -9.20 2.50
C LYS A 63 -14.67 -9.37 3.85
N THR A 64 -14.29 -8.56 4.83
CA THR A 64 -14.81 -8.65 6.21
C THR A 64 -16.07 -7.82 6.42
N GLN A 65 -16.38 -6.90 5.50
CA GLN A 65 -17.46 -5.91 5.62
C GLN A 65 -17.33 -5.05 6.89
N LYS A 66 -16.13 -4.97 7.48
CA LYS A 66 -15.81 -4.12 8.61
C LYS A 66 -15.09 -2.87 8.14
N ARG A 67 -15.46 -1.72 8.72
CA ARG A 67 -14.80 -0.45 8.45
C ARG A 67 -13.32 -0.54 8.79
N TYR A 68 -12.49 0.08 7.96
CA TYR A 68 -11.06 0.22 8.25
C TYR A 68 -10.84 0.96 9.58
N GLN A 69 -9.98 0.40 10.43
CA GLN A 69 -9.55 0.95 11.70
C GLN A 69 -8.04 1.21 11.62
N ALA A 70 -7.61 2.45 11.89
CA ALA A 70 -6.21 2.86 11.77
C ALA A 70 -5.35 2.39 12.96
N ASP A 71 -6.02 2.11 14.06
CA ASP A 71 -5.55 1.61 15.34
C ASP A 71 -5.64 0.07 15.44
N TYR A 72 -5.94 -0.62 14.34
CA TYR A 72 -5.97 -2.07 14.29
C TYR A 72 -4.55 -2.63 14.53
N GLN A 73 -4.22 -2.85 15.80
CA GLN A 73 -3.09 -3.67 16.20
C GLN A 73 -3.46 -5.12 15.93
N ASN A 74 -2.52 -5.88 15.35
CA ASN A 74 -2.71 -7.28 14.98
C ASN A 74 -3.53 -8.03 16.06
N ALA A 75 -4.71 -8.53 15.69
CA ALA A 75 -5.23 -9.74 16.31
C ALA A 75 -4.39 -10.94 15.87
#